data_AF-A0A7G2SGD6-F1
#
_entry.id   AF-A0A7G2SGD6-F1
#
_cell.length_a   1.000
_cell.length_b   1.000
_cell.length_c   1.000
_cell.angle_alpha   90.00
_cell.angle_beta   90.00
_cell.angle_gamma   90.00
#
_symmetry.space_group_name_H-M   'P 1'
#
loop_
_entity.id
_entity.type
_entity.pdbx_description
1 polymer ?
#
loop_
_entity_poly.entity_id
_entity_poly.type
_entity_poly.pdbx_seq_one_letter_code
_entity_poly.pdbx_strand_id
1 'polypeptide(L)' 'MRNHFKQAKFVSQITWTVEMDAILIENSGLDIQALEQLLNVEEIEIQERKRILGLIKRNRQLRKIF' A
#
# COMPACT_ATOMS: atom_id res chain seq x y z
N MET A 1 -8.90 -22.19 -23.00
CA MET A 1 -9.06 -22.28 -21.53
C MET A 1 -8.26 -21.14 -20.90
N ARG A 2 -8.93 -20.14 -20.32
CA ARG A 2 -8.23 -19.02 -19.66
C ARG A 2 -7.81 -19.50 -18.27
N ASN A 3 -6.52 -19.73 -18.07
CA ASN A 3 -5.98 -20.04 -16.75
C ASN A 3 -6.13 -18.80 -15.87
N HIS A 4 -7.16 -18.79 -15.02
CA HIS A 4 -7.20 -17.90 -13.86
C HIS A 4 -6.15 -18.39 -12.88
N PHE A 5 -4.89 -17.95 -13.06
CA PHE A 5 -3.91 -18.01 -12.00
C PHE A 5 -4.51 -17.24 -10.82
N LYS A 6 -5.03 -17.97 -9.83
CA LYS A 6 -5.40 -17.41 -8.53
C LYS A 6 -4.11 -16.84 -7.98
N GLN A 7 -3.92 -15.51 -8.09
CA GLN A 7 -2.82 -14.84 -7.40
C GLN A 7 -2.92 -15.24 -5.93
N ALA A 8 -1.85 -15.83 -5.40
CA ALA A 8 -1.76 -16.13 -3.99
C ALA A 8 -2.03 -14.82 -3.23
N LYS A 9 -2.99 -14.85 -2.30
CA LYS A 9 -3.24 -13.68 -1.44
C LYS A 9 -1.96 -13.47 -0.63
N PHE A 10 -1.32 -12.34 -0.81
CA PHE A 10 -0.23 -11.93 0.07
C PHE A 10 -0.75 -11.87 1.50
N VAL A 11 -0.02 -12.49 2.42
CA VAL A 11 -0.30 -12.46 3.85
C VAL A 11 0.80 -11.64 4.48
N SER A 12 0.40 -10.51 5.06
CA SER A 12 1.30 -9.62 5.78
C SER A 12 2.02 -10.39 6.90
N GLN A 13 3.33 -10.24 6.97
CA GLN A 13 4.18 -10.82 8.00
C GLN A 13 4.34 -9.86 9.20
N ILE A 14 3.78 -8.65 9.12
CA ILE A 14 3.90 -7.63 10.15
C ILE A 14 2.54 -7.25 10.74
N THR A 15 2.55 -6.83 12.00
CA THR A 15 1.37 -6.22 12.63
C THR A 15 1.42 -4.71 12.41
N TRP A 16 0.57 -4.23 11.50
CA TRP A 16 0.40 -2.79 11.28
C TRP A 16 -0.23 -2.13 12.51
N THR A 17 0.46 -1.14 13.06
CA THR A 17 -0.12 -0.28 14.11
C THR A 17 -0.89 0.88 13.51
N VAL A 18 -1.68 1.54 14.34
CA VAL A 18 -2.43 2.74 13.93
C VAL A 18 -1.47 3.88 13.56
N GLU A 19 -0.35 4.00 14.24
CA GLU A 19 0.69 4.99 13.96
C GLU A 19 1.33 4.75 12.59
N MET A 20 1.64 3.50 12.25
CA MET A 20 2.16 3.15 10.92
C MET A 20 1.16 3.48 9.81
N ASP A 21 -0.14 3.22 10.04
CA ASP A 21 -1.20 3.61 9.11
C ASP A 21 -1.27 5.13 8.94
N ALA A 22 -1.24 5.87 10.05
CA ALA A 22 -1.26 7.34 10.02
C ALA A 22 -0.07 7.89 9.22
N ILE A 23 1.14 7.42 9.52
CA ILE A 23 2.37 7.78 8.79
C ILE A 23 2.22 7.47 7.29
N LEU A 24 1.72 6.27 6.94
CA LEU A 24 1.54 5.87 5.54
C LEU A 24 0.49 6.73 4.81
N ILE A 25 -0.61 7.11 5.48
CA ILE A 25 -1.66 7.94 4.89
C ILE A 25 -1.13 9.35 4.61
N GLU A 26 -0.51 9.97 5.61
CA GLU A 26 0.06 11.32 5.54
C GLU A 26 1.13 11.42 4.46
N ASN A 27 1.95 10.38 4.33
CA ASN A 27 3.06 10.32 3.40
C ASN A 27 2.76 9.50 2.14
N SER A 28 1.48 9.24 1.84
CA SER A 28 1.08 8.32 0.76
C SER A 28 1.55 8.70 -0.65
N GLY A 29 1.91 9.98 -0.85
CA GLY A 29 2.48 10.53 -2.08
C GLY A 29 4.00 10.40 -2.21
N LEU A 30 4.72 10.00 -1.17
CA LEU A 30 6.15 9.72 -1.25
C LEU A 30 6.44 8.50 -2.16
N ASP A 31 7.65 8.46 -2.69
CA ASP A 31 8.15 7.28 -3.39
C ASP A 31 8.26 6.08 -2.45
N ILE A 32 8.35 4.89 -3.03
CA ILE A 32 8.33 3.66 -2.24
C ILE A 32 9.56 3.49 -1.36
N GLN A 33 10.74 3.93 -1.82
CA GLN A 33 12.00 3.81 -1.08
C GLN A 33 12.00 4.69 0.18
N ALA A 34 11.47 5.91 0.07
CA ALA A 34 11.29 6.81 1.21
C ALA A 34 10.30 6.23 2.23
N LEU A 35 9.24 5.55 1.77
CA LEU A 35 8.28 4.89 2.65
C LEU A 35 8.87 3.65 3.33
N GLU A 36 9.70 2.86 2.63
CA GLU A 36 10.43 1.73 3.23
C GLU A 36 11.35 2.21 4.36
N GLN A 37 12.08 3.31 4.15
CA GLN A 37 12.94 3.91 5.18
C GLN A 37 12.15 4.46 6.37
N LEU A 38 11.02 5.13 6.11
CA LEU A 38 10.23 5.79 7.15
C LEU A 38 9.49 4.78 8.05
N LEU A 39 8.94 3.73 7.44
CA LEU A 39 8.13 2.73 8.13
C LEU A 39 8.95 1.50 8.54
N ASN A 40 10.18 1.37 8.03
CA ASN A 40 11.06 0.23 8.25
C ASN A 40 10.39 -1.12 7.89
N VAL A 41 9.74 -1.15 6.74
CA VAL A 41 9.02 -2.32 6.21
C VAL A 41 9.28 -2.45 4.71
N GLU A 42 9.14 -3.65 4.16
CA GLU A 42 9.36 -3.90 2.73
C GLU A 42 8.25 -3.30 1.86
N GLU A 43 8.59 -2.98 0.62
CA GLU A 43 7.67 -2.48 -0.40
C GLU A 43 6.38 -3.30 -0.48
N ILE A 44 6.48 -4.64 -0.43
CA ILE A 44 5.31 -5.51 -0.59
C ILE A 44 4.27 -5.28 0.52
N GLU A 45 4.71 -5.04 1.75
CA GLU A 45 3.85 -4.71 2.89
C GLU A 45 3.19 -3.35 2.70
N ILE A 46 3.94 -2.36 2.22
CA ILE A 46 3.44 -1.01 1.96
C ILE A 46 2.39 -1.05 0.84
N GLN A 47 2.64 -1.79 -0.24
CA GLN A 47 1.72 -1.90 -1.37
C GLN A 47 0.43 -2.62 -0.96
N GLU A 48 0.53 -3.69 -0.17
CA GLU A 48 -0.64 -4.35 0.41
C GLU A 48 -1.42 -3.38 1.28
N ARG A 49 -0.73 -2.67 2.18
CA ARG A 49 -1.41 -1.77 3.09
C ARG A 49 -2.06 -0.59 2.36
N LYS A 50 -1.40 -0.01 1.35
CA LYS A 50 -1.99 1.00 0.46
C LYS A 50 -3.25 0.48 -0.25
N ARG A 51 -3.32 -0.82 -0.57
CA ARG A 51 -4.52 -1.45 -1.13
C ARG A 51 -5.64 -1.56 -0.09
N ILE A 52 -5.33 -2.05 1.11
CA ILE A 52 -6.26 -2.21 2.23
C ILE A 52 -6.86 -0.86 2.65
N LEU A 53 -6.01 0.16 2.82
CA LEU A 53 -6.42 1.52 3.18
C LEU A 53 -7.09 2.29 2.02
N GLY A 54 -7.18 1.68 0.83
CA GLY A 54 -7.82 2.29 -0.34
C GLY A 54 -7.05 3.48 -0.95
N LEU A 55 -5.80 3.71 -0.54
CA LEU A 55 -4.98 4.84 -0.98
C LEU A 55 -4.71 4.81 -2.50
N ILE A 56 -4.54 3.61 -3.07
CA ILE A 56 -4.37 3.43 -4.53
C ILE A 56 -5.63 3.90 -5.28
N LYS A 57 -6.82 3.53 -4.78
CA LYS A 57 -8.10 3.91 -5.40
C LYS A 57 -8.34 5.40 -5.28
N ARG A 58 -8.09 5.98 -4.10
CA ARG A 58 -8.18 7.42 -3.84
C ARG A 58 -7.26 8.22 -4.77
N ASN A 59 -5.99 7.86 -4.87
CA ASN A 59 -5.03 8.52 -5.76
C ASN A 59 -5.47 8.48 -7.22
N ARG A 60 -5.99 7.34 -7.70
CA ARG A 60 -6.52 7.23 -9.06
C ARG A 60 -7.74 8.12 -9.30
N GLN A 61 -8.62 8.26 -8.31
CA GLN A 61 -9.79 9.15 -8.42
C GLN A 61 -9.37 10.61 -8.46
N LEU A 62 -8.42 11.03 -7.63
CA LEU A 62 -7.91 12.39 -7.62
C LEU A 62 -7.28 12.77 -8.97
N ARG A 63 -6.48 11.88 -9.59
CA ARG A 63 -5.92 12.10 -10.94
C ARG A 63 -6.95 12.17 -12.07
N LYS A 64 -8.22 11.84 -11.82
CA LYS A 64 -9.29 11.99 -12.82
C LYS A 64 -10.04 13.31 -12.68
N ILE A 65 -9.91 13.96 -11.52
CA ILE A 65 -10.58 15.22 -11.20
C ILE A 65 -9.72 16.40 -11.64
N PHE A 66 -8.39 16.23 -11.66
CA PHE A 66 -7.39 17.19 -12.11
C PHE A 66 -6.76 16.72 -13.42
#